data_AF-A0A0U1NNP7-F1
#
_entry.id   AF-A0A0U1NNP7-F1
#
_cell.length_a   1.000
_cell.length_b   1.000
_cell.length_c   1.000
_cell.angle_alpha   90.00
_cell.angle_beta   90.00
_cell.angle_gamma   90.00
#
_symmetry.space_group_name_H-M   'P 1'
#
loop_
_entity.id
_entity.type
_entity.pdbx_description
1 polymer ?
#
loop_
_entity_poly.entity_id
_entity_poly.type
_entity_poly.pdbx_seq_one_letter_code
_entity_poly.pdbx_strand_id
1 'polypeptide(L)'
;MSDATAPNPDEESLVDALTGTQKSAILMMLLGEDEAAEILKNLSPREVQHLGGAMYSVQGVDQDTVNAVLDEFLNVIKQQTSLGLGAGNYIRNVLTKALGGDKAQSVLSRITPASSERPIEILDWMDARSIAELIIDEHPQIVALIVSYLDYGLAADVLGLLPHDLQPEVVRRIATLETVQPDAVRELERVMQQKFQANTTLRASQIGGVKAAAKIMNFTKTAMEQRIMKDIKKENKDLMQSIQDSMFVFDNLVMSDDRSLQTLLRSIDTEILVIALKGADEVLREKLFGCMSTRAASNIKDEMEALGPMRLTDVQEAQKQIIAVARKMSDEGTIVLAGRGGDEMV
;
A
#
# COMPACT_ATOMS: atom_id res chain seq x y z
N MET A 1 -14.66 18.60 -54.95
CA MET A 1 -13.27 18.16 -55.15
C MET A 1 -12.81 17.61 -53.83
N SER A 2 -12.70 16.28 -53.80
CA SER A 2 -12.24 15.49 -52.67
C SER A 2 -10.73 15.64 -52.56
N ASP A 3 -10.26 16.20 -51.46
CA ASP A 3 -8.86 16.09 -51.07
C ASP A 3 -8.81 15.10 -49.91
N ALA A 4 -8.79 13.82 -50.26
CA ALA A 4 -8.45 12.75 -49.35
C ALA A 4 -6.92 12.65 -49.38
N THR A 5 -6.28 13.39 -48.48
CA THR A 5 -4.85 13.27 -48.22
C THR A 5 -4.61 11.83 -47.77
N ALA A 6 -3.83 11.08 -48.54
CA ALA A 6 -3.45 9.72 -48.16
C ALA A 6 -2.62 9.77 -46.85
N PRO A 7 -2.80 8.82 -45.91
CA PRO A 7 -2.01 8.79 -44.69
C PRO A 7 -0.52 8.63 -45.03
N ASN A 8 0.33 9.32 -44.29
CA ASN A 8 1.77 9.25 -44.47
C ASN A 8 2.26 7.87 -43.97
N PRO A 9 3.06 7.09 -44.73
CA PRO A 9 3.46 5.73 -44.34
C PRO A 9 4.27 5.65 -43.03
N ASP A 10 4.82 6.78 -42.55
CA ASP A 10 5.48 6.88 -41.25
C ASP A 10 4.49 7.00 -40.07
N GLU A 11 3.24 7.45 -40.30
CA GLU A 11 2.19 7.61 -39.27
C GLU A 11 1.51 6.27 -38.94
N GLU A 12 1.22 5.42 -39.93
CA GLU A 12 0.68 4.06 -39.72
C GLU A 12 1.65 3.20 -38.87
N SER A 13 2.96 3.38 -39.07
CA SER A 13 4.03 2.66 -38.35
C SER A 13 4.06 2.96 -36.84
N LEU A 14 3.74 4.19 -36.43
CA LEU A 14 3.73 4.60 -35.02
C LEU A 14 2.47 4.13 -34.28
N VAL A 15 1.31 4.14 -34.95
CA VAL A 15 0.04 3.71 -34.38
C VAL A 15 -0.01 2.18 -34.21
N ASP A 16 0.58 1.43 -35.13
CA ASP A 16 0.71 -0.03 -35.03
C ASP A 16 1.71 -0.46 -33.94
N ALA A 17 2.65 0.42 -33.56
CA ALA A 17 3.58 0.17 -32.46
C ALA A 17 2.93 0.40 -31.07
N LEU A 18 1.78 1.08 -31.00
CA LEU A 18 1.07 1.34 -29.74
C LEU A 18 0.22 0.14 -29.33
N THR A 19 0.36 -0.25 -28.06
CA THR A 19 -0.51 -1.26 -27.45
C THR A 19 -1.94 -0.73 -27.29
N GLY A 20 -2.94 -1.62 -27.27
CA GLY A 20 -4.33 -1.23 -27.03
C GLY A 20 -4.53 -0.47 -25.71
N THR A 21 -3.72 -0.77 -24.69
CA THR A 21 -3.72 -0.05 -23.40
C THR A 21 -3.20 1.38 -23.57
N GLN A 22 -2.14 1.60 -24.36
CA GLN A 22 -1.62 2.93 -24.65
C GLN A 22 -2.60 3.74 -25.50
N LYS A 23 -3.26 3.12 -26.49
CA LYS A 23 -4.32 3.77 -27.28
C LYS A 23 -5.49 4.18 -26.38
N SER A 24 -5.90 3.32 -25.45
CA SER A 24 -6.94 3.61 -24.45
C SER A 24 -6.53 4.76 -23.53
N ALA A 25 -5.27 4.79 -23.10
CA ALA A 25 -4.74 5.88 -22.27
C ALA A 25 -4.76 7.24 -23.00
N ILE A 26 -4.40 7.28 -24.28
CA ILE A 26 -4.49 8.50 -25.11
C ILE A 26 -5.94 8.98 -25.22
N LEU A 27 -6.90 8.08 -25.46
CA LEU A 27 -8.34 8.41 -25.50
C LEU A 27 -8.85 8.94 -24.15
N MET A 28 -8.43 8.33 -23.04
CA MET A 28 -8.79 8.78 -21.70
C MET A 28 -8.27 10.19 -21.40
N MET A 29 -7.07 10.53 -21.88
CA MET A 29 -6.52 11.88 -21.74
C MET A 29 -7.24 12.92 -22.62
N LEU A 30 -7.81 12.53 -23.76
CA LEU A 30 -8.61 13.39 -24.63
C LEU A 30 -10.01 13.68 -24.08
N LEU A 31 -10.59 12.72 -23.35
CA LEU A 31 -11.94 12.80 -22.79
C LEU A 31 -12.07 13.84 -21.67
N GLY A 32 -10.98 14.16 -20.98
CA GLY A 32 -10.99 15.07 -19.83
C GLY A 32 -11.14 14.33 -18.50
N GLU A 33 -10.86 15.06 -17.41
CA GLU A 33 -10.73 14.48 -16.06
C GLU A 33 -12.05 13.86 -15.55
N ASP A 34 -13.18 14.53 -15.80
CA ASP A 34 -14.49 14.11 -15.28
C ASP A 34 -14.99 12.83 -15.97
N GLU A 35 -14.90 12.77 -17.29
CA GLU A 35 -15.33 11.64 -18.11
C GLU A 35 -14.42 10.43 -17.95
N ALA A 36 -13.10 10.66 -17.86
CA ALA A 36 -12.13 9.60 -17.55
C ALA A 36 -12.39 8.99 -16.16
N ALA A 37 -12.75 9.82 -15.17
CA ALA A 37 -13.07 9.33 -13.83
C ALA A 37 -14.30 8.42 -13.81
N GLU A 38 -15.35 8.74 -14.58
CA GLU A 38 -16.53 7.88 -14.71
C GLU A 38 -16.21 6.53 -15.36
N ILE A 39 -15.31 6.50 -16.35
CA ILE A 39 -14.86 5.25 -16.97
C ILE A 39 -14.01 4.44 -15.99
N LEU A 40 -13.08 5.08 -15.27
CA LEU A 40 -12.22 4.42 -14.28
C LEU A 40 -13.00 3.76 -13.14
N LYS A 41 -14.15 4.32 -12.74
CA LYS A 41 -15.03 3.73 -11.71
C LYS A 41 -15.59 2.35 -12.11
N ASN A 42 -15.64 2.04 -13.41
CA ASN A 42 -16.17 0.78 -13.93
C ASN A 42 -15.08 -0.27 -14.21
N LEU A 43 -13.81 0.02 -13.89
CA LEU A 43 -12.67 -0.86 -14.13
C LEU A 43 -12.21 -1.52 -12.83
N SER A 44 -11.65 -2.73 -12.94
CA SER A 44 -11.05 -3.44 -11.80
C SER A 44 -9.74 -2.75 -11.34
N PRO A 45 -9.28 -2.98 -10.10
CA PRO A 45 -8.06 -2.34 -9.58
C PRO A 45 -6.81 -2.62 -10.42
N ARG A 46 -6.70 -3.83 -10.97
CA ARG A 46 -5.61 -4.21 -11.88
C ARG A 46 -5.68 -3.46 -13.20
N GLU A 47 -6.88 -3.29 -13.76
CA GLU A 47 -7.09 -2.53 -15.00
C GLU A 47 -6.83 -1.04 -14.77
N VAL A 48 -7.26 -0.49 -13.65
CA VAL A 48 -6.96 0.90 -13.25
C VAL A 48 -5.45 1.11 -13.08
N GLN A 49 -4.75 0.17 -12.44
CA GLN A 49 -3.30 0.25 -12.30
C GLN A 49 -2.59 0.16 -13.66
N HIS A 50 -3.03 -0.75 -14.53
CA HIS A 50 -2.44 -0.94 -15.85
C HIS A 50 -2.71 0.26 -16.78
N LEU A 51 -3.94 0.75 -16.82
CA LEU A 51 -4.35 1.92 -17.60
C LEU A 51 -3.74 3.21 -17.04
N GLY A 52 -3.73 3.40 -15.71
CA GLY A 52 -3.10 4.55 -15.07
C GLY A 52 -1.58 4.61 -15.28
N GLY A 53 -0.91 3.45 -15.26
CA GLY A 53 0.50 3.35 -15.64
C GLY A 53 0.74 3.72 -17.11
N ALA A 54 -0.15 3.27 -18.00
CA ALA A 54 -0.11 3.65 -19.40
C ALA A 54 -0.34 5.16 -19.60
N MET A 55 -1.29 5.77 -18.89
CA MET A 55 -1.56 7.22 -18.91
C MET A 55 -0.34 8.06 -18.51
N TYR A 56 0.47 7.58 -17.56
CA TYR A 56 1.76 8.22 -17.24
C TYR A 56 2.79 8.09 -18.36
N SER A 57 2.82 6.95 -19.06
CA SER A 57 3.80 6.68 -20.11
C SER A 57 3.58 7.48 -21.41
N VAL A 58 2.34 7.91 -21.67
CA VAL A 58 1.94 8.59 -22.92
C VAL A 58 1.90 10.14 -22.80
N GLN A 59 2.46 10.73 -21.74
CA GLN A 59 2.42 12.19 -21.48
C GLN A 59 3.20 13.08 -22.49
N GLY A 60 3.80 12.51 -23.53
CA GLY A 60 4.58 13.24 -24.55
C GLY A 60 4.26 12.83 -25.99
N VAL A 61 3.10 12.24 -26.24
CA VAL A 61 2.68 11.82 -27.58
C VAL A 61 2.37 13.06 -28.43
N ASP A 62 2.84 13.04 -29.68
CA ASP A 62 2.64 14.10 -30.66
C ASP A 62 1.19 14.17 -31.16
N GLN A 63 0.82 15.33 -31.72
CA GLN A 63 -0.54 15.60 -32.15
C GLN A 63 -0.99 14.69 -33.30
N ASP A 64 -0.06 14.25 -34.15
CA ASP A 64 -0.36 13.40 -35.30
C ASP A 64 -0.73 11.99 -34.84
N THR A 65 0.03 11.42 -33.90
CA THR A 65 -0.30 10.14 -33.25
C THR A 65 -1.65 10.19 -32.52
N VAL A 66 -1.97 11.30 -31.86
CA VAL A 66 -3.27 11.50 -31.18
C VAL A 66 -4.44 11.46 -32.17
N ASN A 67 -4.32 12.17 -33.29
CA ASN A 67 -5.35 12.19 -34.33
C ASN A 67 -5.56 10.80 -34.94
N ALA A 68 -4.48 10.06 -35.20
CA ALA A 68 -4.57 8.73 -35.79
C ALA A 68 -5.25 7.70 -34.87
N VAL A 69 -4.98 7.75 -33.55
CA VAL A 69 -5.67 6.91 -32.56
C VAL A 69 -7.17 7.26 -32.48
N LEU A 70 -7.52 8.54 -32.58
CA LEU A 70 -8.91 8.99 -32.59
C LEU A 70 -9.66 8.49 -33.84
N ASP A 71 -9.03 8.55 -35.01
CA ASP A 71 -9.62 8.07 -36.26
C ASP A 71 -9.82 6.55 -36.26
N GLU A 72 -8.87 5.79 -35.71
CA GLU A 72 -9.00 4.35 -35.50
C GLU A 72 -10.21 4.04 -34.59
N PHE A 73 -10.32 4.73 -33.46
CA PHE A 73 -11.45 4.56 -32.52
C PHE A 73 -12.81 4.88 -33.17
N LEU A 74 -12.89 5.99 -33.91
CA LEU A 74 -14.11 6.36 -34.63
C LEU A 74 -14.46 5.34 -35.72
N ASN A 75 -13.47 4.75 -36.40
CA ASN A 75 -13.71 3.70 -37.38
C ASN A 75 -14.23 2.42 -36.72
N VAL A 76 -13.70 2.03 -35.56
CA VAL A 76 -14.21 0.90 -34.77
C VAL A 76 -15.66 1.13 -34.33
N ILE A 77 -15.99 2.33 -33.85
CA ILE A 77 -17.37 2.68 -33.47
C ILE A 77 -18.30 2.68 -34.69
N LYS A 78 -17.87 3.21 -35.84
CA LYS A 78 -18.69 3.24 -37.06
C LYS A 78 -19.00 1.83 -37.60
N GLN A 79 -18.11 0.86 -37.38
CA GLN A 79 -18.31 -0.55 -37.75
C GLN A 79 -19.24 -1.29 -36.78
N GLN A 80 -19.36 -0.81 -35.55
CA GLN A 80 -20.35 -1.29 -34.58
C GLN A 80 -21.68 -0.59 -34.87
N THR A 81 -22.65 -1.32 -35.44
CA THR A 81 -24.02 -0.80 -35.64
C THR A 81 -24.56 -0.21 -34.32
N SER A 82 -25.24 0.93 -34.38
CA SER A 82 -25.79 1.67 -33.21
C SER A 82 -26.77 0.86 -32.34
N LEU A 83 -27.04 -0.39 -32.70
CA LEU A 83 -27.75 -1.39 -31.91
C LEU A 83 -26.87 -2.08 -30.84
N GLY A 84 -25.53 -2.05 -30.95
CA GLY A 84 -24.62 -2.67 -29.98
C GLY A 84 -24.27 -1.78 -28.79
N LEU A 85 -24.02 -0.48 -29.05
CA LEU A 85 -23.64 0.49 -28.03
C LEU A 85 -24.89 1.13 -27.40
N GLY A 86 -25.27 0.66 -26.20
CA GLY A 86 -26.36 1.25 -25.43
C GLY A 86 -27.72 0.54 -25.52
N ALA A 87 -27.82 -0.60 -26.23
CA ALA A 87 -29.03 -1.42 -26.26
C ALA A 87 -29.51 -1.83 -24.85
N GLY A 88 -28.59 -2.09 -23.91
CA GLY A 88 -28.96 -2.43 -22.53
C GLY A 88 -29.78 -1.33 -21.84
N ASN A 89 -29.37 -0.07 -21.96
CA ASN A 89 -30.08 1.07 -21.38
C ASN A 89 -31.39 1.38 -22.14
N TYR A 90 -31.39 1.22 -23.47
CA TYR A 90 -32.60 1.37 -24.27
C TYR A 90 -33.65 0.30 -23.93
N ILE A 91 -33.25 -0.98 -23.88
CA ILE A 91 -34.11 -2.11 -23.51
C ILE A 91 -34.63 -1.95 -22.08
N ARG A 92 -33.76 -1.55 -21.13
CA ARG A 92 -34.15 -1.23 -19.75
C ARG A 92 -35.23 -0.14 -19.71
N ASN A 93 -35.05 0.96 -20.42
CA ASN A 93 -36.01 2.07 -20.46
C ASN A 93 -37.33 1.68 -21.12
N VAL A 94 -37.29 0.88 -22.19
CA VAL A 94 -38.50 0.37 -22.87
C VAL A 94 -39.28 -0.57 -21.95
N LEU A 95 -38.61 -1.51 -21.29
CA LEU A 95 -39.26 -2.45 -20.37
C LEU A 95 -39.82 -1.74 -19.14
N THR A 96 -39.09 -0.78 -18.57
CA THR A 96 -39.57 0.04 -17.43
C THR A 96 -40.80 0.86 -17.81
N LYS A 97 -40.84 1.45 -19.01
CA LYS A 97 -42.02 2.19 -19.49
C LYS A 97 -43.21 1.28 -19.79
N ALA A 98 -42.98 0.06 -20.29
CA ALA A 98 -44.05 -0.85 -20.69
C ALA A 98 -44.65 -1.65 -19.51
N LEU A 99 -43.84 -1.99 -18.51
CA LEU A 99 -44.21 -2.93 -17.44
C LEU A 99 -44.29 -2.28 -16.05
N GLY A 100 -43.75 -1.07 -15.89
CA GLY A 100 -43.51 -0.43 -14.60
C GLY A 100 -42.23 -0.93 -13.94
N GLY A 101 -41.64 -0.12 -13.04
CA GLY A 101 -40.32 -0.34 -12.45
C GLY A 101 -40.11 -1.73 -11.85
N ASP A 102 -41.03 -2.18 -10.98
CA ASP A 102 -40.87 -3.45 -10.25
C ASP A 102 -40.95 -4.68 -11.16
N LYS A 103 -41.85 -4.66 -12.16
CA LYS A 103 -42.02 -5.79 -13.10
C LYS A 103 -40.93 -5.80 -14.16
N ALA A 104 -40.49 -4.62 -14.61
CA ALA A 104 -39.38 -4.50 -15.54
C ALA A 104 -38.09 -5.05 -14.93
N GLN A 105 -37.83 -4.77 -13.64
CA GLN A 105 -36.66 -5.30 -12.94
C GLN A 105 -36.67 -6.83 -12.87
N SER A 106 -37.83 -7.45 -12.59
CA SER A 106 -37.97 -8.91 -12.57
C SER A 106 -37.85 -9.57 -13.95
N VAL A 107 -38.16 -8.85 -15.04
CA VAL A 107 -38.02 -9.36 -16.40
C VAL A 107 -36.59 -9.18 -16.88
N LEU A 108 -36.00 -8.00 -16.63
CA LEU A 108 -34.60 -7.68 -16.91
C LEU A 108 -33.66 -8.68 -16.22
N SER A 109 -33.92 -9.04 -14.97
CA SER A 109 -33.11 -10.03 -14.24
C SER A 109 -33.17 -11.44 -14.81
N ARG A 110 -34.16 -11.75 -15.66
CA ARG A 110 -34.32 -13.07 -16.30
C ARG A 110 -33.82 -13.12 -17.74
N ILE A 111 -33.76 -11.97 -18.43
CA ILE A 111 -33.37 -11.89 -19.85
C ILE A 111 -31.97 -11.34 -20.05
N THR A 112 -31.44 -10.60 -19.09
CA THR A 112 -30.04 -10.19 -19.13
C THR A 112 -29.24 -11.48 -18.89
N PRO A 113 -28.33 -11.88 -19.82
CA PRO A 113 -27.37 -12.94 -19.48
C PRO A 113 -26.75 -12.55 -18.15
N ALA A 114 -26.53 -13.49 -17.24
CA ALA A 114 -25.89 -13.26 -15.94
C ALA A 114 -24.54 -12.56 -16.17
N SER A 115 -24.59 -11.25 -16.33
CA SER A 115 -23.47 -10.40 -16.65
C SER A 115 -22.84 -10.16 -15.30
N SER A 116 -21.98 -11.09 -14.92
CA SER A 116 -20.78 -10.79 -14.13
C SER A 116 -21.01 -9.91 -12.91
N GLU A 117 -22.14 -10.05 -12.21
CA GLU A 117 -22.22 -9.61 -10.82
C GLU A 117 -21.40 -10.65 -10.05
N ARG A 118 -20.09 -10.40 -9.97
CA ARG A 118 -19.19 -11.15 -9.09
C ARG A 118 -19.76 -10.98 -7.69
N PRO A 119 -20.35 -12.02 -7.06
CA PRO A 119 -21.15 -11.84 -5.85
C PRO A 119 -20.36 -11.35 -4.63
N ILE A 120 -19.04 -11.21 -4.76
CA ILE A 120 -18.14 -10.81 -3.71
C ILE A 120 -17.08 -9.86 -4.30
N GLU A 121 -17.51 -8.72 -4.84
CA GLU A 121 -16.61 -7.70 -5.42
C GLU A 121 -15.49 -7.30 -4.46
N ILE A 122 -15.72 -7.36 -3.14
CA ILE A 122 -14.74 -6.97 -2.13
C ILE A 122 -13.46 -7.82 -2.15
N LEU A 123 -13.53 -9.06 -2.65
CA LEU A 123 -12.36 -9.94 -2.77
C LEU A 123 -11.43 -9.52 -3.91
N ASP A 124 -11.95 -8.84 -4.94
CA ASP A 124 -11.16 -8.37 -6.09
C ASP A 124 -10.13 -7.29 -5.70
N TRP A 125 -10.32 -6.63 -4.55
CA TRP A 125 -9.46 -5.56 -4.03
C TRP A 125 -8.42 -6.07 -3.03
N MET A 126 -8.43 -7.37 -2.71
CA MET A 126 -7.61 -7.97 -1.66
C MET A 126 -6.50 -8.84 -2.24
N ASP A 127 -5.28 -8.74 -1.70
CA ASP A 127 -4.19 -9.68 -2.01
C ASP A 127 -4.37 -11.02 -1.28
N ALA A 128 -3.70 -12.07 -1.77
CA ALA A 128 -3.84 -13.44 -1.28
C ALA A 128 -3.67 -13.57 0.24
N ARG A 129 -2.75 -12.80 0.83
CA ARG A 129 -2.49 -12.82 2.27
C ARG A 129 -3.68 -12.29 3.07
N SER A 130 -4.26 -11.20 2.60
CA SER A 130 -5.46 -10.59 3.19
C SER A 130 -6.64 -11.55 3.17
N ILE A 131 -6.82 -12.25 2.06
CA ILE A 131 -7.91 -13.20 1.90
C ILE A 131 -7.68 -14.41 2.82
N ALA A 132 -6.46 -14.97 2.85
CA ALA A 132 -6.11 -16.08 3.71
C ALA A 132 -6.34 -15.75 5.20
N GLU A 133 -5.88 -14.58 5.67
CA GLU A 133 -6.10 -14.11 7.05
C GLU A 133 -7.58 -13.94 7.39
N LEU A 134 -8.40 -13.52 6.42
CA LEU A 134 -9.83 -13.32 6.63
C LEU A 134 -10.59 -14.65 6.78
N ILE A 135 -10.16 -15.69 6.06
CA ILE A 135 -10.89 -16.96 5.94
C ILE A 135 -10.31 -18.10 6.79
N ILE A 136 -9.13 -17.93 7.39
CA ILE A 136 -8.42 -19.02 8.10
C ILE A 136 -9.22 -19.62 9.28
N ASP A 137 -10.01 -18.80 9.96
CA ASP A 137 -10.84 -19.21 11.11
C ASP A 137 -12.25 -19.67 10.69
N GLU A 138 -12.56 -19.67 9.40
CA GLU A 138 -13.88 -20.04 8.87
C GLU A 138 -14.00 -21.55 8.68
N HIS A 139 -15.24 -22.04 8.66
CA HIS A 139 -15.50 -23.45 8.42
C HIS A 139 -14.98 -23.87 7.03
N PRO A 140 -14.38 -25.06 6.85
CA PRO A 140 -13.78 -25.46 5.56
C PRO A 140 -14.71 -25.39 4.35
N GLN A 141 -16.03 -25.48 4.56
CA GLN A 141 -17.03 -25.26 3.51
C GLN A 141 -17.09 -23.82 3.02
N ILE A 142 -16.98 -22.85 3.94
CA ILE A 142 -16.98 -21.41 3.63
C ILE A 142 -15.68 -21.06 2.92
N VAL A 143 -14.55 -21.56 3.42
CA VAL A 143 -13.24 -21.40 2.77
C VAL A 143 -13.28 -21.94 1.33
N ALA A 144 -13.79 -23.15 1.14
CA ALA A 144 -13.94 -23.75 -0.19
C ALA A 144 -14.84 -22.92 -1.11
N LEU A 145 -15.94 -22.40 -0.59
CA LEU A 145 -16.84 -21.55 -1.34
C LEU A 145 -16.14 -20.27 -1.78
N ILE A 146 -15.49 -19.55 -0.86
CA ILE A 146 -14.75 -18.31 -1.17
C ILE A 146 -13.67 -18.56 -2.21
N VAL A 147 -12.83 -19.58 -2.00
CA VAL A 147 -11.73 -19.92 -2.92
C VAL A 147 -12.26 -20.30 -4.31
N SER A 148 -13.45 -20.90 -4.41
CA SER A 148 -14.09 -21.23 -5.70
C SER A 148 -14.57 -20.01 -6.49
N TYR A 149 -14.73 -18.85 -5.84
CA TYR A 149 -15.10 -17.59 -6.48
C TYR A 149 -13.91 -16.68 -6.82
N LEU A 150 -12.68 -17.07 -6.47
CA LEU A 150 -11.47 -16.32 -6.80
C LEU A 150 -10.93 -16.69 -8.18
N ASP A 151 -10.18 -15.77 -8.81
CA ASP A 151 -9.36 -16.08 -9.98
C ASP A 151 -8.37 -17.22 -9.67
N TYR A 152 -8.18 -18.14 -10.61
CA TYR A 152 -7.39 -19.37 -10.37
C TYR A 152 -5.98 -19.13 -9.79
N GLY A 153 -5.30 -18.07 -10.23
CA GLY A 153 -3.98 -17.70 -9.70
C GLY A 153 -4.06 -17.23 -8.25
N LEU A 154 -5.01 -16.34 -7.95
CA LEU A 154 -5.23 -15.83 -6.59
C LEU A 154 -5.69 -16.94 -5.65
N ALA A 155 -6.54 -17.85 -6.13
CA ALA A 155 -6.99 -19.03 -5.40
C ALA A 155 -5.83 -19.95 -5.00
N ALA A 156 -4.88 -20.18 -5.91
CA ALA A 156 -3.69 -20.98 -5.65
C ALA A 156 -2.78 -20.32 -4.59
N ASP A 157 -2.57 -19.01 -4.71
CA ASP A 157 -1.78 -18.24 -3.73
C ASP A 157 -2.43 -18.27 -2.35
N VAL A 158 -3.75 -18.08 -2.27
CA VAL A 158 -4.51 -18.18 -1.01
C VAL A 158 -4.40 -19.58 -0.41
N LEU A 159 -4.56 -20.63 -1.22
CA LEU A 159 -4.45 -22.02 -0.76
C LEU A 159 -3.05 -22.31 -0.19
N GLY A 160 -1.99 -21.76 -0.79
CA GLY A 160 -0.61 -21.90 -0.30
C GLY A 160 -0.35 -21.23 1.05
N LEU A 161 -1.18 -20.25 1.44
CA LEU A 161 -1.08 -19.53 2.71
C LEU A 161 -1.93 -20.14 3.83
N LEU A 162 -2.82 -21.08 3.51
CA LEU A 162 -3.62 -21.80 4.50
C LEU A 162 -2.81 -22.90 5.20
N PRO A 163 -3.15 -23.27 6.46
CA PRO A 163 -2.54 -24.40 7.16
C PRO A 163 -2.58 -25.71 6.34
N HIS A 164 -1.49 -26.48 6.36
CA HIS A 164 -1.35 -27.70 5.57
C HIS A 164 -2.47 -28.73 5.80
N ASP A 165 -3.08 -28.74 6.98
CA ASP A 165 -4.17 -29.67 7.31
C ASP A 165 -5.50 -29.25 6.67
N LEU A 166 -5.69 -27.96 6.37
CA LEU A 166 -6.91 -27.43 5.76
C LEU A 166 -6.88 -27.53 4.23
N GLN A 167 -5.71 -27.50 3.60
CA GLN A 167 -5.58 -27.47 2.13
C GLN A 167 -6.29 -28.66 1.45
N PRO A 168 -6.07 -29.93 1.84
CA PRO A 168 -6.71 -31.08 1.19
C PRO A 168 -8.24 -31.10 1.39
N GLU A 169 -8.68 -30.63 2.56
CA GLU A 169 -10.10 -30.54 2.91
C GLU A 169 -10.83 -29.51 2.03
N VAL A 170 -10.21 -28.34 1.85
CA VAL A 170 -10.73 -27.26 1.00
C VAL A 170 -10.81 -27.71 -0.46
N VAL A 171 -9.75 -28.29 -1.01
CA VAL A 171 -9.73 -28.78 -2.41
C VAL A 171 -10.78 -29.86 -2.64
N ARG A 172 -10.94 -30.81 -1.70
CA ARG A 172 -11.96 -31.87 -1.82
C ARG A 172 -13.38 -31.30 -1.87
N ARG A 173 -13.65 -30.24 -1.09
CA ARG A 173 -14.95 -29.55 -1.08
C ARG A 173 -15.19 -28.76 -2.37
N ILE A 174 -14.17 -28.08 -2.89
CA ILE A 174 -14.24 -27.41 -4.21
C ILE A 174 -14.57 -28.42 -5.31
N ALA A 175 -13.93 -29.60 -5.29
CA ALA A 175 -14.16 -30.64 -6.29
C ALA A 175 -15.57 -31.28 -6.21
N THR A 176 -16.28 -31.14 -5.09
CA THR A 176 -17.61 -31.74 -4.86
C THR A 176 -18.74 -30.70 -4.82
N LEU A 177 -18.43 -29.43 -5.11
CA LEU A 177 -19.39 -28.34 -5.20
C LEU A 177 -20.19 -28.47 -6.51
N GLU A 178 -21.45 -28.90 -6.42
CA GLU A 178 -22.33 -29.06 -7.60
C GLU A 178 -23.19 -27.81 -7.86
N THR A 179 -23.90 -27.31 -6.84
CA THR A 179 -24.72 -26.10 -6.94
C THR A 179 -24.72 -25.34 -5.63
N VAL A 180 -24.45 -24.04 -5.69
CA VAL A 180 -24.53 -23.13 -4.55
C VAL A 180 -25.88 -22.43 -4.60
N GLN A 181 -26.66 -22.53 -3.52
CA GLN A 181 -27.93 -21.81 -3.44
C GLN A 181 -27.66 -20.29 -3.39
N PRO A 182 -28.43 -19.46 -4.12
CA PRO A 182 -28.26 -18.00 -4.11
C PRO A 182 -28.28 -17.38 -2.70
N ASP A 183 -29.05 -17.96 -1.79
CA ASP A 183 -29.13 -17.48 -0.40
C ASP A 183 -27.83 -17.73 0.39
N ALA A 184 -27.10 -18.81 0.08
CA ALA A 184 -25.79 -19.08 0.68
C ALA A 184 -24.73 -18.08 0.20
N VAL A 185 -24.83 -17.61 -1.04
CA VAL A 185 -23.94 -16.59 -1.60
C VAL A 185 -24.20 -15.23 -0.94
N ARG A 186 -25.46 -14.85 -0.75
CA ARG A 186 -25.81 -13.60 -0.04
C ARG A 186 -25.37 -13.62 1.42
N GLU A 187 -25.51 -14.76 2.08
CA GLU A 187 -25.05 -14.91 3.46
C GLU A 187 -23.52 -14.84 3.54
N LEU A 188 -22.83 -15.42 2.56
CA LEU A 188 -21.37 -15.29 2.44
C LEU A 188 -20.95 -13.82 2.28
N GLU A 189 -21.61 -13.07 1.39
CA GLU A 189 -21.37 -11.65 1.19
C GLU A 189 -21.55 -10.84 2.49
N ARG A 190 -22.62 -11.13 3.25
CA ARG A 190 -22.90 -10.50 4.55
C ARG A 190 -21.77 -10.75 5.56
N VAL A 191 -21.29 -12.00 5.65
CA VAL A 191 -20.19 -12.37 6.55
C VAL A 191 -18.89 -11.70 6.14
N MET A 192 -18.59 -11.67 4.83
CA MET A 192 -17.40 -11.00 4.29
C MET A 192 -17.42 -9.49 4.58
N GLN A 193 -18.55 -8.81 4.38
CA GLN A 193 -18.68 -7.36 4.67
C GLN A 193 -18.48 -7.05 6.16
N GLN A 194 -19.04 -7.87 7.07
CA GLN A 194 -18.86 -7.69 8.51
C GLN A 194 -17.39 -7.87 8.93
N LYS A 195 -16.73 -8.91 8.41
CA LYS A 195 -15.32 -9.20 8.68
C LYS A 195 -14.40 -8.14 8.08
N PHE A 196 -14.72 -7.65 6.88
CA PHE A 196 -13.97 -6.56 6.26
C PHE A 196 -14.03 -5.31 7.13
N GLN A 197 -15.22 -4.88 7.58
CA GLN A 197 -15.35 -3.74 8.49
C GLN A 197 -14.55 -3.92 9.81
N ALA A 198 -14.52 -5.14 10.34
CA ALA A 198 -13.73 -5.49 11.53
C ALA A 198 -12.21 -5.58 11.27
N ASN A 199 -11.79 -5.87 10.04
CA ASN A 199 -10.38 -5.91 9.62
C ASN A 199 -9.87 -4.56 9.09
N THR A 200 -10.72 -3.68 8.56
CA THR A 200 -10.36 -2.31 8.17
C THR A 200 -9.95 -1.49 9.38
N THR A 201 -10.57 -1.69 10.55
CA THR A 201 -10.11 -1.10 11.82
C THR A 201 -8.73 -1.62 12.25
N LEU A 202 -8.36 -2.85 11.90
CA LEU A 202 -7.02 -3.41 12.12
C LEU A 202 -5.99 -2.89 11.10
N ARG A 203 -6.37 -2.62 9.85
CA ARG A 203 -5.47 -2.04 8.82
C ARG A 203 -5.28 -0.54 8.91
N ALA A 204 -6.29 0.19 9.39
CA ALA A 204 -6.12 1.59 9.79
C ALA A 204 -5.07 1.74 10.91
N SER A 205 -4.81 0.68 11.69
CA SER A 205 -3.75 0.68 12.71
C SER A 205 -2.34 0.50 12.16
N GLN A 206 -2.14 0.11 10.89
CA GLN A 206 -0.79 -0.06 10.30
C GLN A 206 -0.33 1.10 9.40
N ILE A 207 -1.25 1.95 8.91
CA ILE A 207 -0.90 3.19 8.20
C ILE A 207 -0.98 4.35 9.20
N GLY A 208 0.06 4.51 10.00
CA GLY A 208 0.15 5.57 11.01
C GLY A 208 0.51 5.07 12.40
N GLY A 209 0.37 5.96 13.39
CA GLY A 209 0.72 5.69 14.78
C GLY A 209 1.99 6.40 15.24
N VAL A 210 2.39 6.10 16.47
CA VAL A 210 3.45 6.81 17.21
C VAL A 210 4.76 6.92 16.41
N LYS A 211 5.18 5.84 15.74
CA LYS A 211 6.42 5.82 14.94
C LYS A 211 6.35 6.69 13.69
N ALA A 212 5.21 6.72 13.01
CA ALA A 212 5.02 7.56 11.82
C ALA A 212 4.97 9.05 12.21
N ALA A 213 4.21 9.35 13.27
CA ALA A 213 4.17 10.70 13.85
C ALA A 213 5.57 11.16 14.26
N ALA A 214 6.34 10.31 14.95
CA ALA A 214 7.71 10.63 15.34
C ALA A 214 8.63 10.91 14.15
N LYS A 215 8.56 10.11 13.07
CA LYS A 215 9.32 10.36 11.84
C LYS A 215 8.98 11.73 11.24
N ILE A 216 7.69 12.10 11.17
CA ILE A 216 7.27 13.42 10.66
C ILE A 216 7.78 14.54 11.57
N MET A 217 7.67 14.36 12.88
CA MET A 217 8.12 15.35 13.87
C MET A 217 9.63 15.58 13.79
N ASN A 218 10.44 14.56 13.45
CA ASN A 218 11.88 14.70 13.25
C ASN A 218 12.28 15.63 12.10
N PHE A 219 11.42 15.81 11.09
CA PHE A 219 11.65 16.74 9.97
C PHE A 219 10.98 18.11 10.18
N THR A 220 10.32 18.32 11.31
CA THR A 220 9.56 19.54 11.59
C THR A 220 10.46 20.57 12.30
N LYS A 221 10.25 21.86 12.02
CA LYS A 221 11.00 22.96 12.67
C LYS A 221 10.75 22.98 14.19
N THR A 222 11.77 23.26 14.99
CA THR A 222 11.75 23.20 16.47
C THR A 222 10.61 24.02 17.10
N ALA A 223 10.32 25.23 16.58
CA ALA A 223 9.23 26.05 17.10
C ALA A 223 7.84 25.41 16.87
N MET A 224 7.67 24.68 15.76
CA MET A 224 6.44 23.98 15.42
C MET A 224 6.34 22.66 16.20
N GLU A 225 7.45 21.94 16.36
CA GLU A 225 7.56 20.74 17.21
C GLU A 225 7.12 21.04 18.65
N GLN A 226 7.69 22.07 19.28
CA GLN A 226 7.37 22.45 20.66
C GLN A 226 5.89 22.83 20.83
N ARG A 227 5.32 23.55 19.86
CA ARG A 227 3.90 23.93 19.87
C ARG A 227 3.00 22.69 19.79
N ILE A 228 3.26 21.80 18.82
CA ILE A 228 2.49 20.58 18.60
C ILE A 228 2.59 19.65 19.81
N MET A 229 3.80 19.42 20.34
CA MET A 229 4.00 18.58 21.52
C MET A 229 3.33 19.13 22.78
N LYS A 230 3.31 20.46 22.95
CA LYS A 230 2.61 21.10 24.07
C LYS A 230 1.10 20.90 23.99
N ASP A 231 0.53 20.93 22.79
CA ASP A 231 -0.91 20.71 22.60
C ASP A 231 -1.28 19.23 22.75
N ILE A 232 -0.49 18.29 22.18
CA ILE A 232 -0.67 16.85 22.40
C ILE A 232 -0.57 16.51 23.90
N LYS A 233 0.38 17.12 24.64
CA LYS A 233 0.55 16.91 26.08
C LYS A 233 -0.68 17.32 26.91
N LYS A 234 -1.44 18.33 26.49
CA LYS A 234 -2.65 18.77 27.20
C LYS A 234 -3.78 17.73 27.09
N GLU A 235 -3.86 17.06 25.94
CA GLU A 235 -4.90 16.06 25.68
C GLU A 235 -4.49 14.66 26.15
N ASN A 236 -3.25 14.25 25.87
CA ASN A 236 -2.75 12.93 26.22
C ASN A 236 -1.23 12.93 26.46
N LYS A 237 -0.85 12.88 27.74
CA LYS A 237 0.55 12.87 28.17
C LYS A 237 1.31 11.61 27.74
N ASP A 238 0.64 10.45 27.74
CA ASP A 238 1.27 9.17 27.41
C ASP A 238 1.54 9.04 25.91
N LEU A 239 0.64 9.58 25.08
CA LEU A 239 0.83 9.67 23.63
C LEU A 239 1.99 10.60 23.28
N MET A 240 2.08 11.76 23.92
CA MET A 240 3.19 12.70 23.74
C MET A 240 4.52 12.02 24.08
N GLN A 241 4.59 11.33 25.23
CA GLN A 241 5.80 10.61 25.65
C GLN A 241 6.17 9.53 24.64
N SER A 242 5.20 8.76 24.17
CA SER A 242 5.43 7.70 23.19
C SER A 242 5.98 8.24 21.86
N ILE A 243 5.46 9.37 21.38
CA ILE A 243 5.93 10.04 20.15
C ILE A 243 7.35 10.55 20.39
N GLN A 244 7.59 11.20 21.53
CA GLN A 244 8.90 11.74 21.88
C GLN A 244 9.97 10.65 22.04
N ASP A 245 9.60 9.47 22.54
CA ASP A 245 10.48 8.31 22.66
C ASP A 245 10.80 7.73 21.28
N SER A 246 9.83 7.75 20.36
CA SER A 246 10.00 7.26 18.99
C SER A 246 10.72 8.25 18.07
N MET A 247 10.82 9.53 18.43
CA MET A 247 11.54 10.56 17.67
C MET A 247 13.05 10.35 17.73
N PHE A 248 13.56 9.88 18.87
CA PHE A 248 14.99 9.70 19.07
C PHE A 248 15.39 8.24 18.92
N VAL A 249 15.72 7.85 17.69
CA VAL A 249 16.23 6.51 17.36
C VAL A 249 17.74 6.48 17.58
N PHE A 250 18.28 5.33 17.99
CA PHE A 250 19.71 5.14 18.26
C PHE A 250 20.59 5.57 17.07
N ASP A 251 20.11 5.29 15.85
CA ASP A 251 20.78 5.65 14.59
C ASP A 251 20.97 7.17 14.44
N ASN A 252 20.12 8.01 15.05
CA ASN A 252 20.24 9.46 14.99
C ASN A 252 21.46 10.01 15.76
N LEU A 253 22.13 9.19 16.58
CA LEU A 253 23.40 9.57 17.20
C LEU A 253 24.45 9.94 16.15
N VAL A 254 24.35 9.41 14.93
CA VAL A 254 25.27 9.70 13.83
C VAL A 254 25.28 11.18 13.44
N MET A 255 24.20 11.90 13.72
CA MET A 255 24.07 13.32 13.39
C MET A 255 24.60 14.24 14.51
N SER A 256 24.85 13.71 15.71
CA SER A 256 25.33 14.50 16.86
C SER A 256 26.82 14.83 16.72
N ASP A 257 27.29 15.93 17.30
CA ASP A 257 28.69 16.34 17.21
C ASP A 257 29.63 15.42 18.03
N ASP A 258 30.89 15.33 17.62
CA ASP A 258 31.86 14.40 18.20
C ASP A 258 32.12 14.67 19.69
N ARG A 259 31.99 15.94 20.15
CA ARG A 259 32.17 16.30 21.56
C ARG A 259 31.00 15.80 22.41
N SER A 260 29.78 15.91 21.90
CA SER A 260 28.58 15.32 22.53
C SER A 260 28.68 13.80 22.61
N LEU A 261 29.11 13.15 21.53
CA LEU A 261 29.31 11.69 21.50
C LEU A 261 30.42 11.23 22.46
N GLN A 262 31.55 11.94 22.53
CA GLN A 262 32.61 11.66 23.49
C GLN A 262 32.13 11.74 24.94
N THR A 263 31.31 12.73 25.26
CA THR A 263 30.77 12.93 26.61
C THR A 263 29.78 11.82 26.96
N LEU A 264 28.93 11.44 26.00
CA LEU A 264 27.99 10.34 26.13
C LEU A 264 28.70 8.98 26.31
N LEU A 265 29.73 8.70 25.53
CA LEU A 265 30.48 7.44 25.62
C LEU A 265 31.19 7.25 26.97
N ARG A 266 31.48 8.33 27.70
CA ARG A 266 32.08 8.26 29.05
C ARG A 266 31.06 7.97 30.16
N SER A 267 29.78 8.20 29.91
CA SER A 267 28.72 8.01 30.90
C SER A 267 27.98 6.67 30.75
N ILE A 268 28.30 5.90 29.70
CA ILE A 268 27.71 4.60 29.39
C ILE A 268 28.64 3.49 29.88
N ASP A 269 28.05 2.43 30.43
CA ASP A 269 28.77 1.20 30.78
C ASP A 269 29.26 0.47 29.51
N THR A 270 30.51 0.03 29.51
CA THR A 270 31.13 -0.71 28.40
C THR A 270 30.30 -1.93 28.01
N GLU A 271 29.74 -2.67 28.97
CA GLU A 271 28.93 -3.88 28.67
C GLU A 271 27.68 -3.53 27.84
N ILE A 272 26.99 -2.44 28.20
CA ILE A 272 25.80 -1.96 27.48
C ILE A 272 26.19 -1.44 26.10
N LEU A 273 27.31 -0.71 26.01
CA LEU A 273 27.81 -0.16 24.75
C LEU A 273 28.15 -1.27 23.75
N VAL A 274 28.85 -2.31 24.19
CA VAL A 274 29.22 -3.47 23.36
C VAL A 274 27.97 -4.15 22.78
N ILE A 275 26.94 -4.36 23.62
CA ILE A 275 25.67 -4.97 23.20
C ILE A 275 24.93 -4.07 22.19
N ALA A 276 24.86 -2.76 22.44
CA ALA A 276 24.15 -1.84 21.55
C ALA A 276 24.81 -1.71 20.17
N LEU A 277 26.15 -1.72 20.11
CA LEU A 277 26.93 -1.57 18.88
C LEU A 277 26.82 -2.78 17.92
N LYS A 278 26.40 -3.95 18.41
CA LYS A 278 26.15 -5.14 17.58
C LYS A 278 25.02 -4.94 16.58
N GLY A 279 23.99 -4.17 16.94
CA GLY A 279 22.88 -3.82 16.04
C GLY A 279 22.97 -2.41 15.47
N ALA A 280 24.08 -1.70 15.67
CA ALA A 280 24.33 -0.41 15.04
C ALA A 280 24.71 -0.60 13.57
N ASP A 281 24.30 0.34 12.71
CA ASP A 281 24.80 0.41 11.35
C ASP A 281 26.32 0.67 11.32
N GLU A 282 26.96 0.38 10.19
CA GLU A 282 28.41 0.50 10.06
C GLU A 282 28.88 1.95 10.21
N VAL A 283 28.10 2.91 9.69
CA VAL A 283 28.40 4.34 9.71
C VAL A 283 28.39 4.91 11.14
N LEU A 284 27.36 4.62 11.94
CA LEU A 284 27.29 5.02 13.33
C LEU A 284 28.39 4.35 14.14
N ARG A 285 28.65 3.06 13.88
CA ARG A 285 29.69 2.31 14.60
C ARG A 285 31.07 2.93 14.39
N GLU A 286 31.43 3.26 13.14
CA GLU A 286 32.67 3.95 12.83
C GLU A 286 32.76 5.32 13.49
N LYS A 287 31.66 6.10 13.45
CA LYS A 287 31.61 7.41 14.10
C LYS A 287 31.85 7.31 15.62
N LEU A 288 31.19 6.37 16.29
CA LEU A 288 31.35 6.16 17.72
C LEU A 288 32.77 5.67 18.06
N PHE A 289 33.38 4.81 17.24
CA PHE A 289 34.78 4.43 17.40
C PHE A 289 35.75 5.59 17.18
N GLY A 290 35.45 6.51 16.25
CA GLY A 290 36.23 7.74 16.06
C GLY A 290 36.17 8.69 17.26
N CYS A 291 35.13 8.59 18.08
CA CYS A 291 34.93 9.39 19.28
C CYS A 291 35.61 8.81 20.54
N MET A 292 36.40 7.74 20.42
CA MET A 292 37.09 7.13 21.57
C MET A 292 38.58 6.91 21.29
N SER A 293 39.34 6.56 22.32
CA SER A 293 40.77 6.23 22.13
C SER A 293 40.91 4.93 21.32
N THR A 294 41.98 4.82 20.53
CA THR A 294 42.29 3.63 19.73
C THR A 294 42.30 2.34 20.55
N ARG A 295 42.79 2.41 21.79
CA ARG A 295 42.78 1.29 22.74
C ARG A 295 41.36 0.90 23.17
N ALA A 296 40.51 1.87 23.51
CA ALA A 296 39.12 1.61 23.90
C ALA A 296 38.30 1.02 22.73
N ALA A 297 38.49 1.56 21.53
CA ALA A 297 37.85 1.02 20.33
C ALA A 297 38.26 -0.43 20.04
N SER A 298 39.56 -0.75 20.19
CA SER A 298 40.05 -2.12 20.00
C SER A 298 39.41 -3.08 21.01
N ASN A 299 39.41 -2.73 22.29
CA ASN A 299 38.82 -3.57 23.33
C ASN A 299 37.33 -3.84 23.08
N ILE A 300 36.55 -2.82 22.70
CA ILE A 300 35.13 -2.97 22.39
C ILE A 300 34.92 -3.87 21.18
N LYS A 301 35.76 -3.75 20.13
CA LYS A 301 35.69 -4.65 18.96
C LYS A 301 35.95 -6.10 19.35
N ASP A 302 36.96 -6.35 20.18
CA ASP A 302 37.30 -7.70 20.63
C ASP A 302 36.16 -8.30 21.51
N GLU A 303 35.57 -7.50 22.41
CA GLU A 303 34.43 -7.92 23.24
C GLU A 303 33.17 -8.17 22.40
N MET A 304 32.93 -7.35 21.37
CA MET A 304 31.85 -7.59 20.41
C MET A 304 32.04 -8.94 19.71
N GLU A 305 33.25 -9.28 19.26
CA GLU A 305 33.50 -10.58 18.63
C GLU A 305 33.27 -11.75 19.59
N ALA A 306 33.69 -11.61 20.85
CA ALA A 306 33.55 -12.63 21.89
C ALA A 306 32.09 -12.98 22.25
N LEU A 307 31.17 -12.01 22.20
CA LEU A 307 29.76 -12.22 22.58
C LEU A 307 28.95 -13.06 21.57
N GLY A 308 29.46 -13.28 20.35
CA GLY A 308 28.78 -14.10 19.35
C GLY A 308 27.42 -13.55 18.88
N PRO A 309 26.50 -14.41 18.40
CA PRO A 309 25.16 -14.02 17.97
C PRO A 309 24.24 -13.74 19.17
N MET A 310 23.43 -12.69 19.09
CA MET A 310 22.53 -12.28 20.17
C MET A 310 21.10 -12.01 19.68
N ARG A 311 20.16 -11.99 20.61
CA ARG A 311 18.75 -11.70 20.30
C ARG A 311 18.58 -10.21 20.01
N LEU A 312 17.79 -9.90 18.98
CA LEU A 312 17.46 -8.52 18.60
C LEU A 312 16.83 -7.72 19.74
N THR A 313 16.06 -8.38 20.60
CA THR A 313 15.42 -7.75 21.77
C THR A 313 16.43 -7.19 22.77
N ASP A 314 17.53 -7.90 22.99
CA ASP A 314 18.53 -7.54 24.00
C ASP A 314 19.37 -6.34 23.50
N VAL A 315 19.63 -6.31 22.20
CA VAL A 315 20.26 -5.17 21.50
C VAL A 315 19.38 -3.92 21.60
N GLN A 316 18.09 -4.05 21.30
CA GLN A 316 17.15 -2.93 21.35
C GLN A 316 17.01 -2.36 22.76
N GLU A 317 17.03 -3.22 23.80
CA GLU A 317 16.97 -2.76 25.19
C GLU A 317 18.24 -1.98 25.58
N ALA A 318 19.43 -2.44 25.19
CA ALA A 318 20.66 -1.71 25.42
C ALA A 318 20.70 -0.36 24.67
N GLN A 319 20.25 -0.34 23.40
CA GLN A 319 20.13 0.89 22.62
C GLN A 319 19.19 1.89 23.30
N LYS A 320 18.07 1.40 23.86
CA LYS A 320 17.11 2.23 24.61
C LYS A 320 17.72 2.80 25.89
N GLN A 321 18.52 2.03 26.61
CA GLN A 321 19.24 2.52 27.80
C GLN A 321 20.23 3.63 27.44
N ILE A 322 20.99 3.48 26.35
CA ILE A 322 21.91 4.52 25.86
C ILE A 322 21.15 5.80 25.48
N ILE A 323 20.03 5.68 24.78
CA ILE A 323 19.16 6.81 24.44
C ILE A 323 18.65 7.52 25.70
N ALA A 324 18.27 6.77 26.74
CA ALA A 324 17.80 7.35 27.99
C ALA A 324 18.90 8.18 28.69
N VAL A 325 20.14 7.70 28.70
CA VAL A 325 21.30 8.44 29.20
C VAL A 325 21.55 9.70 28.37
N ALA A 326 21.57 9.56 27.04
CA ALA A 326 21.75 10.69 26.12
C ALA A 326 20.68 11.78 26.34
N ARG A 327 19.42 11.37 26.48
CA ARG A 327 18.31 12.29 26.74
C ARG A 327 18.48 13.06 28.04
N LYS A 328 18.81 12.36 29.12
CA LYS A 328 19.06 12.98 30.43
C LYS A 328 20.17 14.03 30.33
N MET A 329 21.27 13.70 29.67
CA MET A 329 22.39 14.62 29.47
C MET A 329 22.05 15.81 28.56
N SER A 330 21.15 15.61 27.59
CA SER A 330 20.63 16.70 26.74
C SER A 330 19.70 17.63 27.51
N ASP A 331 18.82 17.09 28.35
CA ASP A 331 17.93 17.88 29.21
C ASP A 331 18.72 18.70 30.25
N GLU A 332 19.85 18.16 30.72
CA GLU A 332 20.82 18.84 31.59
C GLU A 332 21.72 19.85 30.84
N GLY A 333 21.62 19.93 29.50
CA GLY A 333 22.43 20.83 28.66
C GLY A 333 23.90 20.41 28.52
N THR A 334 24.25 19.18 28.89
CA THR A 334 25.62 18.65 28.86
C THR A 334 26.03 18.17 27.47
N ILE A 335 25.07 17.73 26.64
CA ILE A 335 25.29 17.32 25.25
C ILE A 335 24.23 17.92 24.32
N VAL A 336 24.61 18.18 23.07
CA VAL A 336 23.69 18.61 22.01
C VAL A 336 23.40 17.42 21.12
N LEU A 337 22.16 16.96 21.16
CA LEU A 337 21.69 15.87 20.31
C LEU A 337 21.12 16.44 19.01
N ALA A 338 21.48 15.83 17.88
CA ALA A 338 20.90 16.20 16.59
C ALA A 338 19.38 15.95 16.57
N GLY A 339 18.65 16.91 15.99
CA GLY A 339 17.18 17.00 16.06
C GLY A 339 16.67 17.91 17.18
N ARG A 340 17.51 18.30 18.14
CA ARG A 340 17.19 19.30 19.19
C ARG A 340 17.91 20.64 19.04
N GLY A 341 18.93 20.70 18.18
CA GLY A 341 19.62 21.93 17.82
C GLY A 341 18.95 22.57 16.61
N GLY A 342 18.18 23.64 16.84
CA GLY A 342 17.89 24.57 15.75
C GLY A 342 19.21 25.15 15.23
N ASP A 343 19.27 25.39 13.92
CA ASP A 343 20.29 26.22 13.28
C ASP A 343 20.50 27.51 14.08
N GLU A 344 21.55 27.53 14.89
CA GLU A 344 22.30 28.75 15.18
C GLU A 344 23.77 28.44 14.96
N MET A 345 24.18 28.57 13.70
CA MET A 345 25.57 28.88 13.36
C MET A 345 25.52 30.09 12.42
N VAL A 346 25.98 31.23 12.94
CA VAL A 346 26.32 32.45 12.21
C VAL A 346 27.48 32.18 11.25
#